data_AF-A0A8J7Y1T0-F1
#
_entry.id   AF-A0A8J7Y1T0-F1
#
_cell.length_a   1.000
_cell.length_b   1.000
_cell.length_c   1.000
_cell.angle_alpha   90.00
_cell.angle_beta   90.00
_cell.angle_gamma   90.00
#
_symmetry.space_group_name_H-M   'P 1'
#
loop_
_entity.id
_entity.type
_entity.pdbx_description
1 polymer ?
#
loop_
_entity_poly.entity_id
_entity_poly.type
_entity_poly.pdbx_seq_one_letter_code
_entity_poly.pdbx_strand_id
1 'polypeptide(L)'
;MTQKESLSRRAFIKRVVLAGAGIAVGAYGLSRLFRGTSESEPLSESVSEPGSGPWRWSHEAYHYIKLGENVKCQVCPNGCILREGQRSVCRNKTNYKGTLYTLAYGNPCAVHIDPIEKKPLFHFLPSTAAFSIATAGCNLRCLNCQNW
;
A
#
# COMPACT_ATOMS: atom_id res chain seq x y z
N MET A 1 20.93 52.78 -44.35
CA MET A 1 19.53 53.23 -44.35
C MET A 1 18.64 52.01 -44.17
N THR A 2 18.25 51.69 -42.94
CA THR A 2 17.44 50.51 -42.63
C THR A 2 15.99 50.94 -42.50
N GLN A 3 15.14 50.56 -43.45
CA GLN A 3 13.71 50.86 -43.42
C GLN A 3 13.09 50.15 -42.21
N LYS A 4 12.54 50.92 -41.27
CA LYS A 4 11.82 50.36 -40.11
C LYS A 4 10.43 49.94 -40.60
N GLU A 5 10.25 48.66 -40.91
CA GLU A 5 8.93 48.13 -41.26
C GLU A 5 7.98 48.32 -40.07
N SER A 6 7.03 49.24 -40.19
CA SER A 6 6.00 49.47 -39.19
C SER A 6 4.94 48.36 -39.28
N LEU A 7 4.80 47.57 -38.24
CA LEU A 7 3.72 46.57 -38.15
C LEU A 7 2.35 47.25 -38.29
N SER A 8 1.59 46.86 -39.31
CA SER A 8 0.18 47.25 -39.43
C SER A 8 -0.62 46.71 -38.24
N ARG A 9 -1.62 47.48 -37.77
CA ARG A 9 -2.54 47.08 -36.68
C ARG A 9 -3.13 45.69 -36.92
N ARG A 10 -3.47 45.37 -38.18
CA ARG A 10 -4.02 44.06 -38.56
C ARG A 10 -2.98 42.94 -38.40
N ALA A 11 -1.72 43.21 -38.72
CA ALA A 11 -0.63 42.25 -38.55
C ALA A 11 -0.30 42.02 -37.07
N PHE A 12 -0.35 43.08 -36.25
CA PHE A 12 -0.19 42.98 -34.79
C PHE A 12 -1.29 42.12 -34.17
N ILE A 13 -2.56 42.39 -34.47
CA ILE A 13 -3.69 41.60 -33.95
C ILE A 13 -3.58 40.13 -34.35
N LYS A 14 -3.24 39.83 -35.61
CA LYS A 14 -3.03 38.45 -36.07
C LYS A 14 -1.93 37.73 -35.29
N ARG A 15 -0.80 38.40 -35.04
CA ARG A 15 0.32 37.83 -34.28
C ARG A 15 -0.04 37.60 -32.81
N VAL A 16 -0.79 38.51 -32.18
CA VAL A 16 -1.26 38.35 -30.80
C VAL A 16 -2.24 37.19 -30.67
N VAL A 17 -3.19 37.05 -31.60
CA VAL A 17 -4.15 35.94 -31.59
C VAL A 17 -3.44 34.59 -31.80
N LEU A 18 -2.50 34.51 -32.74
CA LEU A 18 -1.72 33.29 -32.98
C LEU A 18 -0.85 32.92 -31.77
N ALA A 19 -0.20 33.89 -31.15
CA ALA A 19 0.61 33.66 -29.94
C ALA A 19 -0.27 33.20 -28.76
N GLY A 20 -1.44 33.84 -28.56
CA GLY A 20 -2.39 33.45 -27.53
C GLY A 20 -2.94 32.03 -27.71
N ALA A 21 -3.26 31.65 -28.96
CA ALA A 21 -3.69 30.29 -29.28
C ALA A 21 -2.58 29.27 -29.01
N GLY A 22 -1.32 29.57 -29.36
CA GLY A 22 -0.18 28.71 -29.06
C GLY A 22 0.03 28.46 -27.56
N ILE A 23 -0.08 29.52 -26.75
CA ILE A 23 0.02 29.41 -25.28
C ILE A 23 -1.12 28.56 -24.72
N ALA A 24 -2.35 28.74 -25.20
CA ALA A 24 -3.51 27.98 -24.72
C ALA A 24 -3.37 26.48 -25.04
N VAL A 25 -2.93 26.13 -26.25
CA VAL A 25 -2.69 24.73 -26.64
C VAL A 25 -1.54 24.13 -25.83
N GLY A 26 -0.46 24.89 -25.62
CA GLY A 26 0.67 24.47 -24.79
C GLY A 26 0.27 24.20 -23.33
N ALA A 27 -0.51 25.10 -22.72
CA ALA A 27 -1.02 24.93 -21.36
C ALA A 27 -1.96 23.73 -21.23
N TYR A 28 -2.83 23.50 -22.23
CA TYR A 28 -3.70 22.33 -22.26
C TYR A 28 -2.90 21.02 -22.36
N GLY A 29 -1.94 20.96 -23.28
CA GLY A 29 -1.04 19.81 -23.43
C GLY A 29 -0.23 19.52 -22.16
N LEU A 30 0.32 20.54 -21.52
CA LEU A 30 1.07 20.43 -20.28
C LEU A 30 0.18 19.92 -19.13
N SER A 31 -1.05 20.43 -19.01
CA SER A 31 -2.01 19.97 -18.00
C SER A 31 -2.40 18.50 -18.16
N ARG A 32 -2.46 18.00 -19.41
CA ARG A 32 -2.71 16.58 -19.70
C ARG A 32 -1.50 15.70 -19.38
N LEU A 33 -0.29 16.19 -19.66
CA LEU A 33 0.94 15.46 -19.32
C LEU A 33 1.09 15.26 -17.81
N PHE A 34 0.83 16.31 -17.02
CA PHE A 34 0.93 16.24 -15.55
C PHE A 34 -0.30 15.64 -14.86
N ARG A 35 -1.46 15.56 -15.52
CA ARG A 35 -2.61 14.77 -15.02
C ARG A 35 -2.42 13.27 -15.19
N GLY A 36 -1.56 12.83 -16.10
CA GLY A 36 -1.34 11.41 -16.41
C GLY A 36 -0.52 10.62 -15.38
N THR A 37 -0.08 11.22 -14.27
CA THR A 37 0.79 10.56 -13.28
C THR A 37 0.21 10.46 -11.87
N SER A 38 -1.09 10.67 -11.67
CA SER A 38 -1.71 10.62 -10.32
C SER A 38 -2.99 9.80 -10.19
N GLU A 39 -3.24 8.87 -11.10
CA GLU A 39 -4.19 7.78 -10.86
C GLU A 39 -3.42 6.47 -10.95
N SER A 40 -2.60 6.21 -9.94
CA SER A 40 -2.52 4.82 -9.48
C SER A 40 -3.94 4.46 -9.07
N GLU A 41 -4.59 3.56 -9.80
CA GLU A 41 -5.70 2.80 -9.21
C GLU A 41 -5.23 2.40 -7.81
N PRO A 42 -5.99 2.73 -6.75
CA PRO A 42 -5.71 2.09 -5.49
C PRO A 42 -5.94 0.60 -5.79
N LEU A 43 -4.85 -0.17 -5.83
CA LEU A 43 -4.92 -1.59 -5.53
C LEU A 43 -5.88 -1.64 -4.35
N SER A 44 -7.01 -2.29 -4.56
CA SER A 44 -7.98 -2.58 -3.53
C SER A 44 -7.30 -3.52 -2.53
N GLU A 45 -6.35 -2.99 -1.78
CA GLU A 45 -6.10 -3.40 -0.43
C GLU A 45 -7.48 -3.28 0.20
N SER A 46 -8.03 -4.42 0.59
CA SER A 46 -9.27 -4.52 1.33
C SER A 46 -9.06 -3.78 2.66
N VAL A 47 -9.02 -2.46 2.61
CA VAL A 47 -9.14 -1.58 3.74
C VAL A 47 -10.60 -1.72 4.10
N SER A 48 -10.84 -2.69 4.98
CA SER A 48 -12.02 -2.77 5.82
C SER A 48 -12.48 -1.35 6.11
N GLU A 49 -13.61 -0.95 5.52
CA GLU A 49 -14.32 0.32 5.78
C GLU A 49 -14.19 0.66 7.27
N PRO A 50 -13.91 1.91 7.67
CA PRO A 50 -13.88 2.28 9.07
C PRO A 50 -15.23 1.95 9.73
N GLY A 51 -15.27 0.87 10.51
CA GLY A 51 -16.49 0.31 11.12
C GLY A 51 -16.84 -1.12 10.69
N SER A 52 -16.27 -1.62 9.59
CA SER A 52 -16.34 -3.05 9.26
C SER A 52 -15.45 -3.82 10.24
N GLY A 53 -16.03 -4.83 10.88
CA GLY A 53 -15.36 -5.64 11.90
C GLY A 53 -14.11 -6.36 11.38
N PRO A 54 -13.48 -7.19 12.23
CA PRO A 54 -12.32 -7.98 11.81
C PRO A 54 -12.69 -8.90 10.63
N TRP A 55 -11.66 -9.39 9.93
CA TRP A 55 -11.81 -10.28 8.78
C TRP A 55 -12.78 -11.44 9.04
N ARG A 56 -13.51 -11.90 8.01
CA ARG A 56 -14.61 -12.87 8.17
C ARG A 56 -14.24 -14.11 8.97
N TRP A 57 -13.00 -14.59 8.83
CA TRP A 57 -12.49 -15.77 9.54
C TRP A 57 -11.58 -15.41 10.72
N SER A 58 -11.60 -14.16 11.18
CA SER A 58 -10.82 -13.76 12.36
C SER A 58 -11.30 -14.49 13.60
N HIS A 59 -10.33 -15.02 14.33
CA HIS A 59 -10.53 -15.59 15.66
C HIS A 59 -9.98 -14.65 16.72
N GLU A 60 -10.54 -14.74 17.93
CA GLU A 60 -9.94 -14.10 19.09
C GLU A 60 -8.52 -14.62 19.28
N ALA A 61 -7.59 -13.70 19.55
CA ALA A 61 -6.18 -14.03 19.72
C ALA A 61 -5.91 -14.55 21.14
N TYR A 62 -4.99 -15.50 21.24
CA TYR A 62 -4.50 -15.98 22.53
C TYR A 62 -3.54 -14.97 23.19
N HIS A 63 -3.36 -15.09 24.52
CA HIS A 63 -2.35 -14.38 25.31
C HIS A 63 -2.39 -12.85 25.18
N TYR A 64 -3.45 -12.24 25.72
CA TYR A 64 -3.56 -10.80 25.87
C TYR A 64 -4.28 -10.44 27.18
N ILE A 65 -4.09 -9.21 27.63
CA ILE A 65 -4.76 -8.66 28.81
C ILE A 65 -5.73 -7.56 28.36
N LYS A 66 -6.95 -7.57 28.88
CA LYS A 66 -7.91 -6.48 28.71
C LYS A 66 -7.58 -5.34 29.67
N LEU A 67 -7.51 -4.13 29.14
CA LEU A 67 -7.22 -2.89 29.86
C LEU A 67 -8.38 -1.91 29.64
N GLY A 68 -9.60 -2.34 29.98
CA GLY A 68 -10.83 -1.64 29.61
C GLY A 68 -11.15 -1.84 28.13
N GLU A 69 -11.26 -0.74 27.37
CA GLU A 69 -11.44 -0.77 25.91
C GLU A 69 -10.15 -1.10 25.15
N ASN A 70 -9.00 -0.94 25.80
CA ASN A 70 -7.69 -1.26 25.21
C ASN A 70 -7.32 -2.72 25.51
N VAL A 71 -6.39 -3.26 24.72
CA VAL A 71 -5.83 -4.59 24.93
C VAL A 71 -4.31 -4.57 24.88
N LYS A 72 -3.64 -5.34 25.74
CA LYS A 72 -2.19 -5.56 25.69
C LYS A 72 -1.90 -6.94 25.17
N CYS A 73 -1.35 -7.02 23.96
CA CYS A 73 -0.89 -8.26 23.34
C CYS A 73 0.40 -8.75 24.02
N GLN A 74 0.45 -10.03 24.38
CA GLN A 74 1.61 -10.67 25.02
C GLN A 74 2.20 -11.81 24.18
N VAL A 75 1.78 -11.93 22.91
CA VAL A 75 2.21 -13.03 22.02
C VAL A 75 3.67 -12.90 21.58
N CYS A 76 4.19 -11.67 21.46
CA CYS A 76 5.57 -11.44 21.04
C CYS A 76 6.21 -10.31 21.87
N PRO A 77 7.55 -10.15 21.82
CA PRO A 77 8.28 -9.19 22.66
C PRO A 77 7.86 -7.72 22.47
N ASN A 78 7.20 -7.37 21.36
CA ASN A 78 6.72 -6.00 21.11
C ASN A 78 5.68 -5.53 22.14
N GLY A 79 4.98 -6.43 22.84
CA GLY A 79 4.10 -6.08 23.96
C GLY A 79 3.02 -5.02 23.66
N CYS A 80 2.50 -5.00 22.42
CA CYS A 80 1.70 -3.88 21.93
C CYS A 80 0.44 -3.62 22.76
N ILE A 81 0.22 -2.37 23.15
CA ILE A 81 -1.05 -1.89 23.70
C ILE A 81 -1.85 -1.27 22.56
N LEU A 82 -3.02 -1.83 22.27
CA LEU A 82 -3.86 -1.46 21.13
C LEU A 82 -5.15 -0.81 21.59
N ARG A 83 -5.43 0.37 21.04
CA ARG A 83 -6.73 1.04 21.11
C ARG A 83 -7.74 0.40 20.18
N GLU A 84 -9.01 0.70 20.37
CA GLU A 84 -10.08 0.25 19.46
C GLU A 84 -9.73 0.54 18.00
N GLY A 85 -9.86 -0.46 17.14
CA GLY A 85 -9.51 -0.39 15.71
C GLY A 85 -8.01 -0.36 15.39
N GLN A 86 -7.13 -0.25 16.39
CA GLN A 86 -5.68 -0.19 16.16
C GLN A 86 -5.14 -1.57 15.77
N ARG A 87 -4.20 -1.59 14.80
CA ARG A 87 -3.43 -2.78 14.43
C ARG A 87 -2.10 -2.86 15.20
N SER A 88 -1.66 -4.09 15.48
CA SER A 88 -0.37 -4.36 16.12
C SER A 88 0.82 -4.02 15.21
N VAL A 89 2.01 -3.94 15.81
CA VAL A 89 3.28 -3.73 15.09
C VAL A 89 3.50 -4.82 14.03
N CYS A 90 3.13 -6.06 14.33
CA CYS A 90 3.20 -7.18 13.39
C CYS A 90 2.08 -7.17 12.33
N ARG A 91 1.17 -6.19 12.36
CA ARG A 91 0.03 -5.98 11.46
C ARG A 91 -1.01 -7.11 11.41
N ASN A 92 -0.79 -8.17 12.16
CA ASN A 92 -1.64 -9.35 12.16
C ASN A 92 -2.68 -9.39 13.31
N LYS A 93 -2.63 -8.43 14.23
CA LYS A 93 -3.61 -8.34 15.32
C LYS A 93 -4.33 -7.00 15.30
N THR A 94 -5.59 -7.00 15.68
CA THR A 94 -6.37 -5.76 15.85
C THR A 94 -7.23 -5.85 17.09
N ASN A 95 -7.43 -4.72 17.77
CA ASN A 95 -8.41 -4.63 18.84
C ASN A 95 -9.77 -4.27 18.23
N TYR A 96 -10.78 -5.08 18.49
CA TYR A 96 -12.15 -4.81 18.11
C TYR A 96 -13.08 -5.06 19.30
N LYS A 97 -13.79 -4.02 19.71
CA LYS A 97 -14.68 -3.95 20.87
C LYS A 97 -14.01 -4.49 22.14
N GLY A 98 -12.78 -4.05 22.42
CA GLY A 98 -12.00 -4.47 23.59
C GLY A 98 -11.56 -5.93 23.58
N THR A 99 -11.58 -6.58 22.41
CA THR A 99 -11.15 -7.97 22.21
C THR A 99 -10.08 -8.01 21.14
N LEU A 100 -8.96 -8.70 21.41
CA LEU A 100 -7.87 -8.83 20.45
C LEU A 100 -8.21 -9.92 19.44
N TYR A 101 -8.22 -9.60 18.14
CA TYR A 101 -8.44 -10.57 17.07
C TYR A 101 -7.19 -10.81 16.24
N THR A 102 -7.06 -12.02 15.68
CA THR A 102 -6.06 -12.37 14.67
C THR A 102 -6.63 -12.20 13.26
N LEU A 103 -5.86 -11.57 12.38
CA LEU A 103 -6.26 -11.32 10.98
C LEU A 103 -5.75 -12.41 10.01
N ALA A 104 -4.76 -13.20 10.44
CA ALA A 104 -4.16 -14.27 9.63
C ALA A 104 -5.01 -15.51 9.44
N TYR A 105 -5.98 -15.76 10.32
CA TYR A 105 -6.74 -17.01 10.25
C TYR A 105 -7.61 -17.04 8.99
N GLY A 106 -7.49 -18.11 8.21
CA GLY A 106 -8.16 -18.22 6.91
C GLY A 106 -7.75 -17.15 5.90
N ASN A 107 -6.57 -16.54 6.05
CA ASN A 107 -6.09 -15.45 5.19
C ASN A 107 -4.62 -15.64 4.77
N PRO A 108 -4.28 -16.69 4.01
CA PRO A 108 -2.92 -16.87 3.50
C PRO A 108 -2.62 -15.83 2.41
N CYS A 109 -1.42 -15.26 2.42
CA CYS A 109 -0.92 -14.40 1.34
C CYS A 109 -0.12 -15.18 0.29
N ALA A 110 0.36 -16.38 0.63
CA ALA A 110 1.11 -17.24 -0.28
C ALA A 110 0.82 -18.72 0.01
N VAL A 111 0.60 -19.49 -1.05
CA VAL A 111 0.43 -20.96 -1.01
C VAL A 111 1.07 -21.53 -2.27
N HIS A 112 2.26 -22.14 -2.15
CA HIS A 112 3.05 -22.60 -3.29
C HIS A 112 3.79 -23.90 -2.99
N ILE A 113 4.05 -24.68 -4.04
CA ILE A 113 5.01 -25.79 -4.02
C ILE A 113 6.26 -25.26 -4.72
N ASP A 114 7.31 -25.01 -3.96
CA ASP A 114 8.58 -24.48 -4.46
C ASP A 114 9.70 -25.51 -4.24
N PRO A 115 10.81 -25.45 -5.00
CA PRO A 115 12.01 -26.20 -4.65
C PRO A 115 12.56 -25.77 -3.28
N ILE A 116 13.13 -26.71 -2.53
CA ILE A 116 13.63 -26.48 -1.17
C ILE A 116 14.72 -25.39 -1.11
N GLU A 117 15.44 -25.16 -2.21
CA GLU A 117 16.48 -24.15 -2.36
C GLU A 117 15.97 -22.71 -2.21
N LYS A 118 14.65 -22.48 -2.31
CA LYS A 118 14.04 -21.18 -2.00
C LYS A 118 14.06 -20.86 -0.50
N LYS A 119 14.21 -21.87 0.36
CA LYS A 119 14.25 -21.71 1.81
C LYS A 119 15.68 -21.39 2.27
N PRO A 120 15.87 -20.62 3.35
CA PRO A 120 17.19 -20.24 3.84
C PRO A 120 17.87 -21.42 4.58
N LEU A 121 18.04 -22.55 3.90
CA LEU A 121 18.64 -23.79 4.41
C LEU A 121 19.81 -24.18 3.48
N PHE A 122 21.00 -24.32 4.04
CA PHE A 122 22.19 -24.68 3.27
C PHE A 122 22.26 -26.20 3.04
N HIS A 123 22.32 -26.63 1.78
CA HIS A 123 22.45 -28.02 1.35
C HIS A 123 21.45 -28.96 2.05
N PHE A 124 20.18 -28.56 2.09
CA PHE A 124 19.13 -29.34 2.72
C PHE A 124 18.23 -29.99 1.66
N LEU A 125 18.30 -31.31 1.55
CA LEU A 125 17.50 -32.15 0.64
C LEU A 125 17.41 -31.64 -0.82
N PRO A 126 18.53 -31.50 -1.55
CA PRO A 126 18.53 -30.86 -2.86
C PRO A 126 17.50 -31.44 -3.85
N SER A 127 16.93 -30.57 -4.68
CA SER A 127 15.94 -30.90 -5.73
C SER A 127 14.61 -31.46 -5.22
N THR A 128 14.35 -31.42 -3.91
CA THR A 128 13.06 -31.82 -3.35
C THR A 128 12.05 -30.68 -3.36
N ALA A 129 10.76 -31.03 -3.40
CA ALA A 129 9.65 -30.08 -3.32
C ALA A 129 9.30 -29.73 -1.88
N ALA A 130 9.01 -28.45 -1.63
CA ALA A 130 8.57 -27.92 -0.35
C ALA A 130 7.21 -27.23 -0.49
N PHE A 131 6.19 -27.76 0.17
CA PHE A 131 4.90 -27.08 0.29
C PHE A 131 5.00 -25.93 1.30
N SER A 132 4.70 -24.72 0.85
CA SER A 132 4.88 -23.48 1.58
C SER A 132 3.57 -22.73 1.70
N ILE A 133 3.20 -22.38 2.93
CA ILE A 133 2.06 -21.51 3.25
C ILE A 133 2.52 -20.37 4.14
N ALA A 134 2.06 -19.16 3.87
CA ALA A 134 2.36 -17.97 4.68
C ALA A 134 1.16 -17.04 4.79
N THR A 135 1.14 -16.26 5.87
CA THR A 135 0.17 -15.19 6.13
C THR A 135 0.93 -13.87 6.26
N ALA A 136 0.30 -12.75 5.89
CA ALA A 136 0.91 -11.44 6.06
C ALA A 136 1.08 -11.11 7.56
N GLY A 137 2.21 -10.46 7.89
CA GLY A 137 2.52 -9.97 9.22
C GLY A 137 3.50 -10.83 10.03
N CYS A 138 4.54 -10.17 10.58
CA CYS A 138 5.60 -10.78 11.37
C CYS A 138 6.01 -9.83 12.51
N ASN A 139 6.53 -10.35 13.61
CA ASN A 139 7.14 -9.53 14.66
C ASN A 139 8.48 -8.90 14.24
N LEU A 140 9.04 -9.35 13.11
CA LEU A 140 10.26 -8.86 12.49
C LEU A 140 9.93 -7.97 11.27
N ARG A 141 10.83 -7.02 10.96
CA ARG A 141 10.76 -6.15 9.76
C ARG A 141 11.98 -6.40 8.87
N CYS A 142 12.04 -7.59 8.30
CA CYS A 142 13.15 -7.97 7.42
C CYS A 142 13.17 -7.08 6.18
N LEU A 143 14.35 -6.55 5.82
CA LEU A 143 14.54 -5.74 4.61
C LEU A 143 14.22 -6.50 3.33
N ASN A 144 14.43 -7.82 3.35
CA ASN A 144 14.25 -8.71 2.20
C ASN A 144 13.12 -9.71 2.45
N CYS A 145 12.01 -9.24 3.06
CA CYS A 145 10.85 -10.09 3.33
C CYS A 145 10.23 -10.60 2.01
N GLN A 146 10.03 -11.90 1.90
CA GLN A 146 9.36 -12.52 0.74
C GLN A 146 7.83 -12.39 0.79
N ASN A 147 7.26 -12.15 1.98
CA ASN A 147 5.82 -12.14 2.24
C ASN A 147 5.40 -10.82 2.92
N TRP A 148 5.82 -9.69 2.36
CA TRP A 148 5.59 -8.34 2.91
C TRP A 148 4.13 -7.91 2.80
#